data_AF-A0A6A9SUC7-F1
#
_entry.id   AF-A0A6A9SUC7-F1
#
_cell.length_a   1.000
_cell.length_b   1.000
_cell.length_c   1.000
_cell.angle_alpha   90.00
_cell.angle_beta   90.00
_cell.angle_gamma   90.00
#
_symmetry.space_group_name_H-M   'P 1'
#
loop_
_entity.id
_entity.type
_entity.pdbx_description
1 polymer ?
#
loop_
_entity_poly.entity_id
_entity_poly.type
_entity_poly.pdbx_seq_one_letter_code
_entity_poly.pdbx_strand_id
1 'polypeptide(L)'
;PASALGVAADSLSTGLPALAVGVAAGVGLSLANALAGGLAERFNGDPSEELRELLSPESLGGWVVLLGVVLPIIAGFEELLFRAALVGAFSVGFGVSPWALVAFSSVAFAVGHGAQGTLGVVVTGLLGAALGALFVLTNSLLAVVVAHYLVNAVEFVVGEGLEWRPFR
;
A
#
# COMPACT_ATOMS: atom_id res chain seq x y z
N PRO A 1 -7.08 8.65 21.64
CA PRO A 1 -7.95 9.59 20.88
C PRO A 1 -8.08 9.11 19.43
N ALA A 2 -9.11 9.52 18.68
CA ALA A 2 -9.28 9.12 17.27
C ALA A 2 -8.11 9.57 16.38
N SER A 3 -7.47 10.71 16.70
CA SER A 3 -6.27 11.20 16.02
C SER A 3 -5.07 10.25 16.12
N ALA A 4 -5.00 9.42 17.17
CA ALA A 4 -3.97 8.39 17.27
C ALA A 4 -4.12 7.30 16.18
N LEU A 5 -5.31 7.18 15.60
CA LEU A 5 -5.60 6.24 14.51
C LEU A 5 -5.68 6.93 13.16
N GLY A 6 -5.22 8.18 13.05
CA GLY A 6 -5.29 8.94 11.79
C GLY A 6 -6.69 9.44 11.44
N VAL A 7 -7.52 9.69 12.46
CA VAL A 7 -8.83 10.33 12.32
C VAL A 7 -8.83 11.61 13.15
N ALA A 8 -8.31 12.68 12.56
CA ALA A 8 -8.24 14.02 13.14
C ALA A 8 -9.19 14.98 12.42
N ALA A 9 -9.45 16.13 13.06
CA ALA A 9 -10.30 17.18 12.51
C ALA A 9 -9.66 17.94 11.33
N ASP A 10 -8.36 17.71 11.06
CA ASP A 10 -7.65 18.31 9.94
C ASP A 10 -8.19 17.79 8.60
N SER A 11 -8.30 18.66 7.60
CA SER A 11 -8.84 18.31 6.28
C SER A 11 -7.92 17.43 5.45
N LEU A 12 -6.62 17.39 5.76
CA LEU A 12 -5.67 16.42 5.22
C LEU A 12 -5.80 15.05 5.89
N SER A 13 -6.41 14.98 7.08
CA SER A 13 -6.68 13.72 7.79
C SER A 13 -7.95 13.04 7.31
N THR A 14 -9.03 13.80 7.09
CA THR A 14 -10.34 13.26 6.69
C THR A 14 -11.02 14.09 5.60
N GLY A 15 -12.01 13.51 4.91
CA GLY A 15 -12.81 14.21 3.90
C GLY A 15 -12.14 14.29 2.52
N LEU A 16 -12.58 15.24 1.70
CA LEU A 16 -12.18 15.34 0.29
C LEU A 16 -10.69 15.64 0.07
N PRO A 17 -10.02 16.53 0.85
CA PRO A 17 -8.60 16.77 0.63
C PRO A 17 -7.75 15.55 0.98
N ALA A 18 -8.05 14.85 2.07
CA ALA A 18 -7.43 13.57 2.42
C ALA A 18 -7.61 12.51 1.30
N LEU A 19 -8.83 12.42 0.73
CA LEU A 19 -9.09 11.53 -0.40
C LEU A 19 -8.25 11.92 -1.63
N ALA A 20 -8.18 13.21 -1.97
CA ALA A 20 -7.38 13.69 -3.10
C ALA A 20 -5.89 13.40 -2.92
N VAL A 21 -5.36 13.60 -1.71
CA VAL A 21 -3.99 13.25 -1.35
C VAL A 21 -3.76 11.74 -1.47
N GLY A 22 -4.67 10.92 -0.96
CA GLY A 22 -4.60 9.47 -1.09
C GLY A 22 -4.62 9.00 -2.54
N VAL A 23 -5.46 9.59 -3.39
CA VAL A 23 -5.50 9.29 -4.83
C VAL A 23 -4.20 9.70 -5.51
N ALA A 24 -3.72 10.92 -5.29
CA ALA A 24 -2.48 11.40 -5.90
C ALA A 24 -1.26 10.56 -5.47
N ALA A 25 -1.16 10.25 -4.17
CA ALA A 25 -0.13 9.37 -3.66
C ALA A 25 -0.25 7.95 -4.23
N GLY A 26 -1.46 7.39 -4.26
CA GLY A 26 -1.73 6.08 -4.85
C GLY A 26 -1.27 5.98 -6.29
N VAL A 27 -1.67 6.94 -7.15
CA VAL A 27 -1.22 6.99 -8.55
C VAL A 27 0.30 7.10 -8.66
N GLY A 28 0.93 7.99 -7.87
CA GLY A 28 2.39 8.13 -7.88
C GLY A 28 3.11 6.86 -7.45
N LEU A 29 2.61 6.17 -6.42
CA LEU A 29 3.15 4.90 -5.93
C LEU A 29 2.91 3.77 -6.92
N SER A 30 1.75 3.69 -7.58
CA SER A 30 1.48 2.71 -8.63
C SER A 30 2.47 2.85 -9.80
N LEU A 31 2.76 4.08 -10.22
CA LEU A 31 3.76 4.35 -11.26
C LEU A 31 5.16 3.93 -10.82
N ALA A 32 5.56 4.26 -9.59
CA ALA A 32 6.84 3.85 -9.03
C ALA A 32 6.95 2.31 -8.92
N ASN A 33 5.87 1.63 -8.51
CA ASN A 33 5.81 0.18 -8.40
C ASN A 33 5.93 -0.49 -9.78
N ALA A 34 5.21 0.01 -10.78
CA ALA A 34 5.30 -0.49 -12.15
C ALA A 34 6.70 -0.30 -12.76
N LEU A 35 7.37 0.82 -12.48
CA LEU A 35 8.75 1.06 -12.89
C LEU A 35 9.72 0.11 -12.18
N ALA A 36 9.51 -0.16 -10.89
CA ALA A 36 10.33 -1.10 -10.13
C ALA A 36 10.17 -2.53 -10.67
N GLY A 37 8.95 -2.98 -10.93
CA GLY A 37 8.66 -4.28 -11.55
C GLY A 37 9.28 -4.40 -12.95
N GLY A 38 9.14 -3.38 -13.79
CA GLY A 38 9.75 -3.36 -15.11
C GLY A 38 11.29 -3.36 -15.10
N LEU A 39 11.92 -2.76 -14.10
CA LEU A 39 13.36 -2.86 -13.90
C LEU A 39 13.76 -4.24 -13.36
N ALA A 40 12.93 -4.83 -12.48
CA ALA A 40 13.13 -6.16 -11.93
C ALA A 40 13.11 -7.26 -13.00
N GLU A 41 12.30 -7.10 -14.06
CA GLU A 41 12.29 -8.02 -15.19
C GLU A 41 13.69 -8.22 -15.82
N ARG A 42 14.57 -7.22 -15.72
CA ARG A 42 15.97 -7.32 -16.21
C ARG A 42 16.88 -8.17 -15.32
N PHE A 43 16.45 -8.53 -14.11
CA PHE A 43 17.24 -9.17 -13.06
C PHE A 43 16.56 -10.42 -12.49
N ASN A 44 15.88 -11.21 -13.34
CA ASN A 44 15.17 -12.49 -13.07
C ASN A 44 13.64 -12.42 -12.86
N GLY A 45 12.95 -11.44 -13.46
CA GLY A 45 11.48 -11.41 -13.51
C GLY A 45 10.84 -10.61 -12.37
N ASP A 46 9.55 -10.33 -12.52
CA ASP A 46 8.75 -9.63 -11.51
C ASP A 46 8.43 -10.58 -10.33
N PRO A 47 8.93 -10.30 -9.11
CA PRO A 47 8.74 -11.20 -7.98
C PRO A 47 7.29 -11.33 -7.48
N SER A 48 6.40 -10.38 -7.82
CA SER A 48 4.98 -10.45 -7.42
C SER A 48 4.11 -11.16 -8.45
N GLU A 49 4.63 -11.41 -9.66
CA GLU A 49 3.84 -11.87 -10.80
C GLU A 49 3.19 -13.23 -10.57
N GLU A 50 3.93 -14.25 -10.14
CA GLU A 50 3.38 -15.60 -9.93
C GLU A 50 2.22 -15.58 -8.93
N LEU A 51 2.38 -14.88 -7.80
CA LEU A 51 1.32 -14.76 -6.81
C LEU A 51 0.13 -13.97 -7.36
N ARG A 52 0.39 -12.92 -8.15
CA ARG A 52 -0.64 -12.07 -8.75
C ARG A 52 -1.45 -12.82 -9.81
N GLU A 53 -0.80 -13.60 -10.67
CA GLU A 53 -1.44 -14.50 -11.64
C GLU A 53 -2.32 -15.54 -10.93
N LEU A 54 -1.85 -16.14 -9.82
CA LEU A 54 -2.65 -17.09 -9.04
C LEU A 54 -3.89 -16.48 -8.37
N LEU A 55 -3.86 -15.18 -8.10
CA LEU A 55 -4.96 -14.44 -7.46
C LEU A 55 -5.87 -13.74 -8.47
N SER A 56 -5.54 -13.76 -9.77
CA SER A 56 -6.27 -13.05 -10.79
C SER A 56 -7.59 -13.78 -11.14
N PRO A 57 -8.74 -13.08 -11.17
CA PRO A 57 -10.00 -13.73 -11.47
C PRO A 57 -10.20 -13.96 -12.97
N GLU A 58 -10.73 -15.12 -13.36
CA GLU A 58 -11.09 -15.41 -14.76
C GLU A 58 -12.43 -14.79 -15.21
N SER A 59 -13.24 -14.28 -14.27
CA SER A 59 -14.60 -13.80 -14.55
C SER A 59 -14.83 -12.37 -14.07
N LEU A 60 -15.72 -11.64 -14.76
CA LEU A 60 -16.11 -10.28 -14.38
C LEU A 60 -16.64 -10.21 -12.94
N GLY A 61 -17.41 -11.21 -12.50
CA GLY A 61 -17.90 -11.28 -11.12
C GLY A 61 -16.76 -11.41 -10.11
N GLY A 62 -15.74 -12.21 -10.42
CA GLY A 62 -14.54 -12.34 -9.61
C GLY A 62 -13.75 -11.03 -9.51
N TRP A 63 -13.62 -10.29 -10.62
CA TRP A 63 -13.00 -8.96 -10.63
C TRP A 63 -13.76 -7.95 -9.76
N VAL A 64 -15.09 -7.96 -9.80
CA VAL A 64 -15.91 -7.11 -8.92
C VAL A 64 -15.68 -7.45 -7.45
N VAL A 65 -15.59 -8.73 -7.09
CA VAL A 65 -15.29 -9.16 -5.72
C VAL A 65 -13.87 -8.77 -5.32
N LEU A 66 -12.89 -8.97 -6.18
CA LEU A 66 -11.49 -8.63 -5.91
C LEU A 66 -11.35 -7.13 -5.64
N LEU A 67 -11.78 -6.28 -6.58
CA LEU A 67 -11.61 -4.84 -6.51
C LEU A 67 -12.55 -4.17 -5.50
N GLY A 68 -13.79 -4.64 -5.39
CA GLY A 68 -14.81 -4.01 -4.55
C GLY A 68 -14.82 -4.48 -3.09
N VAL A 69 -14.26 -5.65 -2.80
CA VAL A 69 -14.34 -6.28 -1.47
C VAL A 69 -12.97 -6.68 -0.94
N VAL A 70 -12.25 -7.54 -1.67
CA VAL A 70 -11.01 -8.14 -1.17
C VAL A 70 -9.91 -7.09 -0.98
N LEU A 71 -9.55 -6.34 -2.03
CA LEU A 71 -8.48 -5.35 -1.95
C LEU A 71 -8.79 -4.20 -0.96
N PRO A 72 -10.01 -3.64 -0.89
CA PRO A 72 -10.35 -2.64 0.11
C PRO A 72 -10.24 -3.15 1.55
N ILE A 73 -10.66 -4.39 1.81
CA ILE A 73 -10.55 -4.99 3.15
C ILE A 73 -9.09 -5.19 3.54
N ILE A 74 -8.26 -5.74 2.63
CA ILE A 74 -6.83 -5.95 2.87
C ILE A 74 -6.13 -4.61 3.14
N ALA A 75 -6.29 -3.63 2.24
CA ALA A 75 -5.69 -2.30 2.42
C ALA A 75 -6.15 -1.64 3.73
N GLY A 76 -7.45 -1.73 4.04
CA GLY A 76 -8.01 -1.23 5.30
C GLY A 76 -7.37 -1.87 6.52
N PHE A 77 -7.27 -3.20 6.54
CA PHE A 77 -6.71 -3.96 7.66
C PHE A 77 -5.21 -3.71 7.84
N GLU A 78 -4.45 -3.74 6.75
CA GLU A 78 -3.00 -3.52 6.79
C GLU A 78 -2.66 -2.10 7.22
N GLU A 79 -3.33 -1.08 6.68
CA GLU A 79 -3.07 0.30 7.12
C GLU A 79 -3.53 0.54 8.56
N LEU A 80 -4.63 -0.08 9.00
CA LEU A 80 -5.04 -0.03 10.40
C LEU A 80 -3.98 -0.64 11.32
N LEU A 81 -3.38 -1.76 10.93
CA LEU A 81 -2.36 -2.43 11.73
C LEU A 81 -1.02 -1.67 11.67
N PHE A 82 -0.47 -1.45 10.48
CA PHE A 82 0.89 -0.96 10.31
C PHE A 82 1.04 0.55 10.48
N ARG A 83 0.01 1.35 10.17
CA ARG A 83 0.06 2.82 10.27
C ARG A 83 -0.70 3.30 11.50
N ALA A 84 -1.99 2.99 11.59
CA ALA A 84 -2.78 3.50 12.71
C ALA A 84 -2.33 2.90 14.05
N ALA A 85 -2.20 1.57 14.17
CA ALA A 85 -1.80 0.94 15.43
C ALA A 85 -0.29 1.05 15.70
N LEU A 86 0.56 0.49 14.83
CA LEU A 86 2.01 0.43 15.10
C LEU A 86 2.71 1.79 15.06
N VAL A 87 2.26 2.74 14.26
CA VAL A 87 2.85 4.09 14.21
C VAL A 87 2.05 5.06 15.07
N GLY A 88 0.77 5.27 14.78
CA GLY A 88 -0.04 6.30 15.44
C GLY A 88 -0.29 6.01 16.93
N ALA A 89 -0.88 4.86 17.25
CA ALA A 89 -1.27 4.53 18.62
C ALA A 89 -0.04 4.35 19.53
N PHE A 90 1.03 3.71 19.05
CA PHE A 90 2.26 3.57 19.83
C PHE A 90 3.00 4.89 20.02
N SER A 91 3.02 5.77 19.01
CA SER A 91 3.63 7.10 19.17
C SER A 91 2.89 7.92 20.24
N VAL A 92 1.55 7.95 20.19
CA VAL A 92 0.74 8.70 21.17
C VAL A 92 0.77 8.05 22.56
N GLY A 93 0.68 6.72 22.63
CA GLY A 93 0.58 5.98 23.90
C GLY A 93 1.90 5.89 24.66
N PHE A 94 3.03 5.82 23.96
CA PHE A 94 4.35 5.60 24.56
C PHE A 94 5.35 6.74 24.32
N GLY A 95 4.98 7.78 23.56
CA GLY A 95 5.86 8.91 23.25
C GLY A 95 7.04 8.56 22.33
N VAL A 96 6.98 7.42 21.64
CA VAL A 96 8.02 6.99 20.69
C VAL A 96 7.93 7.83 19.42
N SER A 97 9.09 8.13 18.84
CA SER A 97 9.17 8.86 17.56
C SER A 97 8.36 8.13 16.47
N PRO A 98 7.41 8.80 15.81
CA PRO A 98 6.63 8.17 14.75
C PRO A 98 7.51 7.74 13.58
N TRP A 99 8.61 8.44 13.29
CA TRP A 99 9.55 8.05 12.23
C TRP A 99 10.35 6.78 12.55
N ALA A 100 10.68 6.56 13.84
CA ALA A 100 11.29 5.30 14.26
C ALA A 100 10.30 4.13 14.11
N LEU A 101 9.02 4.38 14.44
CA LEU A 101 7.96 3.41 14.25
C LEU A 101 7.66 3.15 12.76
N VAL A 102 7.78 4.16 11.88
CA VAL A 102 7.69 3.97 10.42
C VAL A 102 8.79 3.05 9.93
N ALA A 103 10.05 3.26 10.36
CA ALA A 103 11.14 2.37 9.96
C ALA A 103 10.88 0.92 10.43
N PHE A 104 10.46 0.74 11.68
CA PHE A 104 10.12 -0.58 12.22
C PHE A 104 8.94 -1.22 11.50
N SER A 105 7.83 -0.50 11.32
CA SER A 105 6.63 -1.03 10.68
C SER A 105 6.86 -1.35 9.21
N SER A 106 7.73 -0.60 8.52
CA SER A 106 8.11 -0.88 7.13
C SER A 106 8.89 -2.19 7.00
N VAL A 107 9.79 -2.47 7.95
CA VAL A 107 10.50 -3.76 8.00
C VAL A 107 9.52 -4.90 8.30
N ALA A 108 8.64 -4.73 9.29
CA ALA A 108 7.64 -5.74 9.63
C ALA A 108 6.68 -6.02 8.45
N PHE A 109 6.25 -4.96 7.75
CA PHE A 109 5.41 -5.03 6.56
C PHE A 109 6.11 -5.79 5.42
N ALA A 110 7.38 -5.44 5.15
CA ALA A 110 8.21 -6.12 4.15
C ALA A 110 8.38 -7.62 4.44
N VAL A 111 8.65 -7.98 5.70
CA VAL A 111 8.81 -9.39 6.13
C VAL A 111 7.51 -10.17 5.94
N GLY A 112 6.36 -9.55 6.17
CA GLY A 112 5.04 -10.15 5.89
C GLY A 112 4.84 -10.54 4.43
N HIS A 113 5.65 -9.97 3.53
CA HIS A 113 5.59 -10.18 2.09
C HIS A 113 6.71 -11.08 1.55
N GLY A 114 7.28 -11.94 2.40
CA GLY A 114 8.36 -12.87 2.03
C GLY A 114 8.06 -13.77 0.82
N ALA A 115 6.79 -13.99 0.49
CA ALA A 115 6.37 -14.75 -0.70
C ALA A 115 6.75 -14.04 -2.03
N GLN A 116 6.98 -12.73 -2.01
CA GLN A 116 7.36 -11.94 -3.20
C GLN A 116 8.88 -11.96 -3.47
N GLY A 117 9.64 -12.93 -2.93
CA GLY A 117 11.09 -12.98 -3.10
C GLY A 117 11.86 -11.77 -2.52
N THR A 118 13.18 -11.77 -2.68
CA THR A 118 14.03 -10.74 -2.02
C THR A 118 13.77 -9.33 -2.56
N LEU A 119 13.66 -9.19 -3.89
CA LEU A 119 13.44 -7.88 -4.51
C LEU A 119 12.03 -7.35 -4.22
N GLY A 120 11.01 -8.20 -4.23
CA GLY A 120 9.65 -7.82 -3.83
C GLY A 120 9.60 -7.36 -2.37
N VAL A 121 10.26 -8.07 -1.44
CA VAL A 121 10.38 -7.63 -0.04
C VAL A 121 11.00 -6.24 0.08
N VAL A 122 12.04 -5.93 -0.70
CA VAL A 122 12.68 -4.60 -0.68
C VAL A 122 11.72 -3.53 -1.22
N VAL A 123 11.09 -3.76 -2.36
CA VAL A 123 10.12 -2.83 -2.97
C VAL A 123 8.95 -2.59 -2.03
N THR A 124 8.39 -3.65 -1.47
CA THR A 124 7.27 -3.58 -0.51
C THR A 124 7.67 -2.87 0.79
N GLY A 125 8.91 -3.03 1.26
CA GLY A 125 9.42 -2.23 2.38
C GLY A 125 9.53 -0.74 2.07
N LEU A 126 9.94 -0.37 0.86
CA LEU A 126 9.99 1.03 0.41
C LEU A 126 8.59 1.64 0.25
N LEU A 127 7.64 0.89 -0.32
CA LEU A 127 6.21 1.26 -0.32
C LEU A 127 5.69 1.42 1.11
N GLY A 128 6.09 0.48 1.97
CA GLY A 128 5.92 0.48 3.42
C GLY A 128 6.24 1.84 4.04
N ALA A 129 7.47 2.29 3.80
CA ALA A 129 8.01 3.54 4.29
C ALA A 129 7.31 4.78 3.69
N ALA A 130 6.99 4.75 2.40
CA ALA A 130 6.30 5.85 1.73
C ALA A 130 4.89 6.08 2.29
N LEU A 131 4.11 5.01 2.49
CA LEU A 131 2.81 5.07 3.14
C LEU A 131 2.93 5.48 4.62
N GLY A 132 3.96 5.01 5.32
CA GLY A 132 4.25 5.45 6.68
C GLY A 132 4.54 6.95 6.77
N ALA A 133 5.36 7.48 5.85
CA ALA A 133 5.64 8.91 5.75
C ALA A 133 4.36 9.70 5.43
N LEU A 134 3.54 9.21 4.49
CA LEU A 134 2.25 9.82 4.16
C LEU A 134 1.34 9.89 5.41
N PHE A 135 1.25 8.82 6.19
CA PHE A 135 0.48 8.80 7.43
C PHE A 135 0.99 9.83 8.44
N VAL A 136 2.30 9.93 8.66
CA VAL A 136 2.88 10.88 9.63
C VAL A 136 2.64 12.33 9.19
N LEU A 137 2.75 12.63 7.90
CA LEU A 137 2.61 13.98 7.37
C LEU A 137 1.15 14.46 7.32
N THR A 138 0.19 13.54 7.13
CA THR A 138 -1.23 13.88 6.95
C THR A 138 -2.09 13.55 8.17
N ASN A 139 -1.56 12.72 9.08
CA ASN A 139 -2.32 12.05 10.13
C ASN A 139 -3.62 11.42 9.59
N SER A 140 -3.56 10.81 8.40
CA SER A 140 -4.74 10.30 7.70
C SER A 140 -4.67 8.78 7.51
N LEU A 141 -5.60 8.05 8.12
CA LEU A 141 -5.85 6.66 7.76
C LEU A 141 -6.53 6.55 6.40
N LEU A 142 -7.44 7.49 6.08
CA LEU A 142 -8.13 7.51 4.80
C LEU A 142 -7.16 7.61 3.61
N ALA A 143 -6.20 8.55 3.67
CA ALA A 143 -5.27 8.77 2.57
C ALA A 143 -4.39 7.53 2.31
N VAL A 144 -3.86 6.89 3.37
CA VAL A 144 -3.01 5.70 3.19
C VAL A 144 -3.80 4.47 2.73
N VAL A 145 -5.04 4.27 3.21
CA VAL A 145 -5.91 3.18 2.75
C VAL A 145 -6.21 3.33 1.26
N VAL A 146 -6.57 4.54 0.82
CA VAL A 146 -6.85 4.83 -0.59
C VAL A 146 -5.59 4.66 -1.43
N ALA A 147 -4.44 5.18 -0.98
CA ALA A 147 -3.19 5.06 -1.71
C ALA A 147 -2.78 3.59 -1.89
N HIS A 148 -2.81 2.82 -0.81
CA HIS A 148 -2.48 1.39 -0.84
C HIS A 148 -3.46 0.60 -1.71
N TYR A 149 -4.77 0.81 -1.52
CA TYR A 149 -5.78 0.18 -2.37
C TYR A 149 -5.52 0.44 -3.86
N LEU A 150 -5.18 1.67 -4.24
CA LEU A 150 -4.89 2.02 -5.64
C LEU A 150 -3.62 1.35 -6.16
N VAL A 151 -2.57 1.21 -5.34
CA VAL A 151 -1.37 0.45 -5.73
C VAL A 151 -1.76 -0.97 -6.12
N ASN A 152 -2.49 -1.67 -5.26
CA ASN A 152 -2.90 -3.06 -5.50
C ASN A 152 -3.87 -3.15 -6.68
N ALA A 153 -4.88 -2.28 -6.74
CA ALA A 153 -5.87 -2.29 -7.81
C ALA A 153 -5.24 -2.03 -9.18
N VAL A 154 -4.34 -1.05 -9.28
CA VAL A 154 -3.62 -0.76 -10.53
C VAL A 154 -2.73 -1.93 -10.92
N GLU A 155 -1.98 -2.51 -9.98
CA GLU A 155 -1.10 -3.65 -10.26
C GLU A 155 -1.89 -4.85 -10.83
N PHE A 156 -3.01 -5.22 -10.21
CA PHE A 156 -3.89 -6.29 -10.71
C PHE A 156 -4.50 -5.94 -12.06
N VAL A 157 -5.16 -4.78 -12.19
CA VAL A 157 -5.87 -4.43 -13.43
C VAL A 157 -4.91 -4.31 -14.61
N VAL A 158 -3.75 -3.68 -14.41
CA VAL A 158 -2.79 -3.45 -15.49
C VAL A 158 -2.08 -4.75 -15.87
N GLY A 159 -1.60 -5.51 -14.89
CA GLY A 159 -0.81 -6.70 -15.16
C GLY A 159 -1.65 -7.91 -15.60
N GLU A 160 -2.83 -8.11 -15.00
CA GLU A 160 -3.66 -9.31 -15.24
C GLU A 160 -4.93 -9.00 -16.03
N GLY A 161 -5.54 -7.83 -15.81
CA GLY A 161 -6.77 -7.46 -16.51
C GLY A 161 -6.55 -6.98 -17.94
N LEU A 162 -5.46 -6.24 -18.17
CA LEU A 162 -5.08 -5.69 -19.47
C LEU A 162 -3.90 -6.42 -20.10
N GLU A 163 -3.29 -7.36 -19.37
CA GLU A 163 -2.07 -8.09 -19.77
C GLU A 163 -0.93 -7.16 -20.22
N TRP A 164 -0.88 -5.93 -19.70
CA TRP A 164 0.07 -4.92 -20.15
C TRP A 164 1.42 -5.11 -19.47
N ARG A 165 2.41 -5.51 -20.26
CA ARG A 165 3.79 -5.72 -19.83
C ARG A 165 4.73 -4.81 -20.62
N PRO A 166 5.06 -3.60 -20.13
CA PRO A 166 5.77 -2.58 -20.92
C PRO A 166 7.21 -2.96 -21.29
N PHE A 167 7.78 -4.00 -20.69
CA PHE A 167 9.17 -4.42 -20.94
C PHE A 167 9.31 -5.91 -21.33
N ARG A 168 8.20 -6.59 -21.68
CA ARG A 168 8.23 -7.90 -22.34
C ARG A 168 8.09 -7.80 -23.86
#